data_AF-A0A956ZBM2-F1
#
_entry.id   AF-A0A956ZBM2-F1
#
_cell.length_a   1.000
_cell.length_b   1.000
_cell.length_c   1.000
_cell.angle_alpha   90.00
_cell.angle_beta   90.00
_cell.angle_gamma   90.00
#
_symmetry.space_group_name_H-M   'P 1'
#
loop_
_entity.id
_entity.type
_entity.pdbx_description
1 polymer ?
#
loop_
_entity_poly.entity_id
_entity_poly.type
_entity_poly.pdbx_seq_one_letter_code
_entity_poly.pdbx_strand_id
1 'polypeptide(L)'
;DRIRFNGHDKLGAEMSRDICRRLKFSNKEIDTICDLIREHLKFKDVFHMKKSTLKKFVRLPDFEEHMALHKADCLASHGMLDAYDFVMEKLEEFRLADEEIKPAPLITGKDLIRMGYKPGPVFKEILSFVEEAQLEGEIKDPGEAESLVTDKYPL
;
A
#
# COMPACT_ATOMS: atom_id res chain seq x y z
N ASP A 1 -33.43 4.38 -6.50
CA ASP A 1 -32.17 4.96 -6.01
C ASP A 1 -31.49 4.08 -5.00
N ARG A 2 -30.19 3.83 -5.16
CA ARG A 2 -29.36 3.12 -4.16
C ARG A 2 -28.52 4.17 -3.44
N ILE A 3 -28.74 4.35 -2.13
CA ILE A 3 -27.94 5.25 -1.30
C ILE A 3 -26.48 4.78 -1.35
N ARG A 4 -25.55 5.68 -1.69
CA ARG A 4 -24.11 5.42 -1.68
C ARG A 4 -23.43 6.34 -0.67
N PHE A 5 -22.68 5.76 0.27
CA PHE A 5 -21.84 6.49 1.20
C PHE A 5 -20.43 6.62 0.61
N ASN A 6 -20.27 7.48 -0.39
CA ASN A 6 -18.96 7.65 -1.04
C ASN A 6 -17.97 8.29 -0.05
N GLY A 7 -16.75 7.73 0.05
CA GLY A 7 -15.70 8.25 0.93
C GLY A 7 -15.89 7.96 2.43
N HIS A 8 -16.81 7.04 2.79
CA HIS A 8 -17.08 6.70 4.19
C HIS A 8 -15.90 6.02 4.90
N ASP A 9 -15.05 5.34 4.15
CA ASP A 9 -13.78 4.80 4.61
C ASP A 9 -12.90 5.90 5.20
N LYS A 10 -12.69 6.99 4.45
CA LYS A 10 -11.86 8.12 4.89
C LYS A 10 -12.51 8.91 6.02
N LEU A 11 -13.77 9.30 5.83
CA LEU A 11 -14.51 10.08 6.83
C LEU A 11 -14.70 9.28 8.13
N GLY A 12 -15.01 7.98 8.02
CA GLY A 12 -15.16 7.09 9.16
C GLY A 12 -13.86 6.95 9.96
N ALA A 13 -12.70 6.86 9.28
CA ALA A 13 -11.40 6.84 9.93
C ALA A 13 -11.11 8.15 10.69
N GLU A 14 -11.43 9.30 10.09
CA GLU A 14 -11.30 10.61 10.74
C GLU A 14 -12.18 10.73 12.00
N MET A 15 -13.46 10.37 11.89
CA MET A 15 -14.38 10.36 13.03
C MET A 15 -13.93 9.40 14.14
N SER A 16 -13.42 8.22 13.76
CA SER A 16 -12.96 7.20 14.70
C SER A 16 -11.74 7.66 15.48
N ARG A 17 -10.83 8.41 14.85
CA ARG A 17 -9.68 9.01 15.54
C ARG A 17 -10.10 9.88 16.73
N ASP A 18 -11.09 10.74 16.53
CA ASP A 18 -11.56 11.64 17.58
C ASP A 18 -12.30 10.87 18.70
N ILE A 19 -13.05 9.83 18.32
CA ILE A 19 -13.72 8.94 19.28
C ILE A 19 -12.69 8.17 20.12
N CYS A 20 -11.70 7.52 19.50
CA CYS A 20 -10.68 6.75 20.19
C CYS A 20 -9.83 7.63 21.11
N ARG A 21 -9.51 8.88 20.70
CA ARG A 21 -8.86 9.87 21.57
C ARG A 21 -9.70 10.20 22.80
N ARG A 22 -10.99 10.46 22.62
CA ARG A 22 -11.92 10.71 23.74
C ARG A 22 -12.00 9.52 24.70
N LEU A 23 -11.91 8.30 24.17
CA LEU A 23 -11.90 7.06 24.94
C LEU A 23 -10.51 6.69 25.51
N LYS A 24 -9.48 7.53 25.30
CA LYS A 24 -8.12 7.36 25.84
C LYS A 24 -7.40 6.09 25.37
N PHE A 25 -7.66 5.64 24.15
CA PHE A 25 -6.83 4.62 23.50
C PHE A 25 -5.39 5.14 23.33
N SER A 26 -4.43 4.23 23.29
CA SER A 26 -3.04 4.58 22.95
C SER A 26 -2.93 5.08 21.51
N ASN A 27 -1.90 5.88 21.22
CA ASN A 27 -1.67 6.36 19.84
C ASN A 27 -1.53 5.20 18.85
N LYS A 28 -0.87 4.10 19.26
CA LYS A 28 -0.73 2.91 18.42
C LYS A 28 -2.09 2.32 18.07
N GLU A 29 -2.96 2.08 19.06
CA GLU A 29 -4.30 1.55 18.81
C GLU A 29 -5.15 2.49 17.94
N ILE A 30 -5.06 3.81 18.17
CA ILE A 30 -5.76 4.80 17.35
C ILE A 30 -5.32 4.68 15.90
N ASP A 31 -4.01 4.59 15.63
CA ASP A 31 -3.48 4.50 14.28
C ASP A 31 -3.91 3.20 13.60
N THR A 32 -3.75 2.04 14.27
CA THR A 32 -4.21 0.74 13.75
C THR A 32 -5.71 0.76 13.44
N ILE A 33 -6.57 1.23 14.36
CA ILE A 33 -8.04 1.31 14.14
C ILE A 33 -8.37 2.21 12.95
N CYS A 34 -7.73 3.38 12.86
CA CYS A 34 -7.97 4.32 11.76
C CYS A 34 -7.56 3.73 10.41
N ASP A 35 -6.44 3.01 10.35
CA ASP A 35 -5.95 2.41 9.12
C ASP A 35 -6.85 1.23 8.71
N LEU A 36 -7.27 0.38 9.64
CA LEU A 36 -8.27 -0.67 9.41
C LEU A 36 -9.53 -0.10 8.74
N ILE A 37 -10.09 0.98 9.28
CA ILE A 37 -11.28 1.64 8.72
C ILE A 37 -10.98 2.34 7.40
N ARG A 38 -9.82 2.98 7.23
CA ARG A 38 -9.51 3.69 5.99
C ARG A 38 -9.33 2.74 4.81
N GLU A 39 -8.74 1.58 5.06
CA GLU A 39 -8.28 0.69 4.00
C GLU A 39 -9.24 -0.48 3.73
N HIS A 40 -10.29 -0.69 4.55
CA HIS A 40 -11.17 -1.87 4.45
C HIS A 40 -11.83 -2.08 3.08
N LEU A 41 -12.10 -1.01 2.32
CA LEU A 41 -12.71 -1.13 0.99
C LEU A 41 -11.72 -1.60 -0.08
N LYS A 42 -10.40 -1.57 0.16
CA LYS A 42 -9.40 -1.97 -0.84
C LYS A 42 -9.50 -3.44 -1.25
N PHE A 43 -10.04 -4.30 -0.38
CA PHE A 43 -10.28 -5.71 -0.70
C PHE A 43 -11.16 -5.92 -1.93
N LYS A 44 -12.05 -4.98 -2.27
CA LYS A 44 -12.88 -5.08 -3.49
C LYS A 44 -12.06 -4.99 -4.79
N ASP A 45 -10.87 -4.40 -4.72
CA ASP A 45 -10.04 -4.07 -5.88
C ASP A 45 -8.86 -5.04 -6.05
N VAL A 46 -8.63 -5.97 -5.10
CA VAL A 46 -7.41 -6.81 -5.05
C VAL A 46 -7.17 -7.63 -6.32
N PHE A 47 -8.24 -8.14 -6.94
CA PHE A 47 -8.16 -8.89 -8.20
C PHE A 47 -7.65 -8.07 -9.39
N HIS A 48 -7.73 -6.75 -9.30
CA HIS A 48 -7.36 -5.81 -10.36
C HIS A 48 -6.13 -4.97 -10.00
N MET A 49 -5.53 -5.19 -8.83
CA MET A 49 -4.32 -4.50 -8.42
C MET A 49 -3.14 -4.94 -9.28
N LYS A 50 -2.34 -3.98 -9.75
CA LYS A 50 -0.99 -4.28 -10.24
C LYS A 50 -0.15 -4.91 -9.13
N LYS A 51 0.90 -5.66 -9.50
CA LYS A 51 1.76 -6.35 -8.54
C LYS A 51 2.36 -5.39 -7.50
N SER A 52 2.85 -4.23 -7.94
CA SER A 52 3.35 -3.17 -7.06
C SER A 52 2.30 -2.63 -6.11
N THR A 53 1.06 -2.47 -6.57
CA THR A 53 -0.06 -2.00 -5.74
C THR A 53 -0.44 -3.04 -4.70
N LEU A 54 -0.51 -4.31 -5.09
CA LEU A 54 -0.79 -5.41 -4.19
C LEU A 54 0.32 -5.57 -3.15
N LYS A 55 1.61 -5.53 -3.55
CA LYS A 55 2.75 -5.53 -2.62
C LYS A 55 2.69 -4.35 -1.64
N LYS A 56 2.34 -3.15 -2.12
CA LYS A 56 2.15 -1.97 -1.26
C LYS A 56 0.98 -2.14 -0.28
N PHE A 57 -0.08 -2.85 -0.68
CA PHE A 57 -1.23 -3.13 0.17
C PHE A 57 -0.93 -4.17 1.24
N VAL A 58 -0.32 -5.31 0.87
CA VAL A 58 -0.03 -6.39 1.82
C VAL A 58 1.13 -6.09 2.78
N ARG A 59 1.88 -5.00 2.56
CA ARG A 59 2.91 -4.50 3.49
C ARG A 59 2.42 -3.37 4.40
N LEU A 60 1.12 -3.08 4.42
CA LEU A 60 0.55 -2.14 5.39
C LEU A 60 0.93 -2.57 6.82
N PRO A 61 1.13 -1.63 7.76
CA PRO A 61 1.28 -1.98 9.18
C PRO A 61 0.10 -2.83 9.65
N ASP A 62 0.34 -3.79 10.55
CA ASP A 62 -0.71 -4.62 11.14
C ASP A 62 -1.62 -5.28 10.06
N PHE A 63 -1.03 -5.77 8.96
CA PHE A 63 -1.78 -6.33 7.83
C PHE A 63 -2.59 -7.59 8.18
N GLU A 64 -2.16 -8.34 9.18
CA GLU A 64 -2.92 -9.49 9.69
C GLU A 64 -4.28 -9.06 10.25
N GLU A 65 -4.33 -7.90 10.90
CA GLU A 65 -5.56 -7.28 11.41
C GLU A 65 -6.46 -6.80 10.26
N HIS A 66 -5.89 -6.30 9.15
CA HIS A 66 -6.66 -5.97 7.94
C HIS A 66 -7.32 -7.22 7.35
N MET A 67 -6.59 -8.33 7.26
CA MET A 67 -7.11 -9.62 6.81
C MET A 67 -8.19 -10.16 7.75
N ALA A 68 -7.99 -10.07 9.06
CA ALA A 68 -8.95 -10.50 10.07
C ALA A 68 -10.25 -9.69 10.02
N LEU A 69 -10.15 -8.36 9.90
CA LEU A 69 -11.31 -7.48 9.76
C LEU A 69 -12.09 -7.80 8.48
N HIS A 70 -11.42 -7.94 7.34
CA HIS A 70 -12.08 -8.27 6.08
C HIS A 70 -12.81 -9.61 6.15
N LYS A 71 -12.17 -10.64 6.72
CA LYS A 71 -12.81 -11.94 6.92
C LYS A 71 -14.06 -11.83 7.81
N ALA A 72 -13.98 -11.08 8.90
CA ALA A 72 -15.12 -10.86 9.80
C ALA A 72 -16.27 -10.15 9.09
N ASP A 73 -15.98 -9.10 8.31
CA ASP A 73 -16.97 -8.36 7.52
C ASP A 73 -17.67 -9.24 6.49
N CYS A 74 -16.91 -10.04 5.73
CA CYS A 74 -17.47 -11.01 4.79
C CYS A 74 -18.37 -12.02 5.49
N LEU A 75 -17.89 -12.65 6.57
CA LEU A 75 -18.66 -13.67 7.30
C LEU A 75 -19.94 -13.13 7.94
N ALA A 76 -19.95 -11.86 8.36
CA ALA A 76 -21.12 -11.20 8.93
C ALA A 76 -22.10 -10.66 7.87
N SER A 77 -21.73 -10.64 6.59
CA SER A 77 -22.53 -10.08 5.50
C SER A 77 -22.95 -11.12 4.47
N HIS A 78 -22.13 -11.35 3.43
CA HIS A 78 -22.44 -12.19 2.28
C HIS A 78 -21.72 -13.55 2.28
N GLY A 79 -20.76 -13.76 3.19
CA GLY A 79 -20.02 -15.01 3.37
C GLY A 79 -19.00 -15.33 2.27
N MET A 80 -18.74 -14.41 1.33
CA MET A 80 -17.81 -14.64 0.22
C MET A 80 -16.38 -14.29 0.64
N LEU A 81 -15.47 -15.25 0.52
CA LEU A 81 -14.07 -15.10 0.95
C LEU A 81 -13.09 -15.04 -0.21
N ASP A 82 -13.56 -14.94 -1.46
CA ASP A 82 -12.72 -14.96 -2.66
C ASP A 82 -11.56 -13.95 -2.60
N ALA A 83 -11.81 -12.72 -2.14
CA ALA A 83 -10.78 -11.69 -2.02
C ALA A 83 -9.78 -11.99 -0.89
N TYR A 84 -10.25 -12.57 0.23
CA TYR A 84 -9.40 -13.03 1.32
C TYR A 84 -8.49 -14.16 0.85
N ASP A 85 -9.07 -15.18 0.21
CA ASP A 85 -8.34 -16.36 -0.27
C ASP A 85 -7.33 -15.97 -1.35
N PHE A 86 -7.69 -15.06 -2.26
CA PHE A 86 -6.77 -14.51 -3.26
C PHE A 86 -5.56 -13.81 -2.64
N VAL A 87 -5.77 -12.99 -1.61
CA VAL A 87 -4.65 -12.30 -0.93
C VAL A 87 -3.75 -13.31 -0.21
N MET A 88 -4.32 -14.34 0.43
CA MET A 88 -3.55 -15.41 1.06
C MET A 88 -2.70 -16.18 0.04
N GLU A 89 -3.27 -16.53 -1.12
CA GLU A 89 -2.55 -17.18 -2.22
C GLU A 89 -1.39 -16.31 -2.71
N LYS A 90 -1.64 -15.01 -2.94
CA LYS A 90 -0.61 -14.07 -3.40
C LYS A 90 0.53 -13.86 -2.40
N LEU A 91 0.22 -13.83 -1.11
CA LEU A 91 1.24 -13.78 -0.05
C LEU A 91 2.14 -15.01 -0.10
N GLU A 92 1.56 -16.20 -0.29
CA GLU A 92 2.31 -17.43 -0.40
C GLU A 92 3.14 -17.48 -1.70
N GLU A 93 2.60 -17.01 -2.83
CA GLU A 93 3.34 -16.87 -4.07
C GLU A 93 4.57 -15.96 -3.91
N PHE A 94 4.42 -14.78 -3.29
CA PHE A 94 5.54 -13.88 -3.04
C PHE A 94 6.60 -14.52 -2.15
N ARG A 95 6.18 -15.26 -1.13
CA ARG A 95 7.07 -15.99 -0.23
C ARG A 95 7.85 -17.09 -0.95
N LEU A 96 7.18 -17.86 -1.82
CA LEU A 96 7.81 -18.96 -2.57
C LEU A 96 8.76 -18.46 -3.67
N ALA A 97 8.48 -17.31 -4.26
CA ALA A 97 9.31 -16.68 -5.27
C ALA A 97 10.51 -15.89 -4.68
N ASP A 98 10.69 -15.91 -3.36
CA ASP A 98 11.68 -15.10 -2.63
C ASP A 98 11.57 -13.59 -2.98
N GLU A 99 10.35 -13.15 -3.27
CA GLU A 99 10.09 -11.76 -3.63
C GLU A 99 9.92 -10.93 -2.37
N GLU A 100 10.89 -10.04 -2.11
CA GLU A 100 10.75 -9.06 -1.05
C GLU A 100 9.55 -8.15 -1.31
N ILE A 101 8.58 -8.17 -0.38
CA ILE A 101 7.40 -7.30 -0.41
C ILE A 101 7.80 -5.85 -0.06
N LYS A 102 8.89 -5.70 0.71
CA LYS A 102 9.45 -4.41 1.14
C LYS A 102 10.96 -4.36 0.84
N PRO A 103 11.35 -4.30 -0.44
CA PRO A 103 12.74 -4.28 -0.81
C PRO A 103 13.41 -2.95 -0.43
N ALA A 104 14.72 -2.99 -0.23
CA ALA A 104 15.50 -1.76 -0.09
C ALA A 104 15.40 -0.93 -1.39
N PRO A 105 15.19 0.41 -1.32
CA PRO A 105 15.15 1.24 -2.51
C PRO A 105 16.44 1.13 -3.32
N LEU A 106 16.32 0.96 -4.64
CA LEU A 106 17.49 0.91 -5.53
C LEU A 106 18.24 2.24 -5.60
N ILE A 107 17.50 3.35 -5.49
CA ILE A 107 18.06 4.70 -5.38
C ILE A 107 17.31 5.50 -4.31
N THR A 108 17.97 6.56 -3.85
CA THR A 108 17.51 7.48 -2.81
C THR A 108 17.51 8.92 -3.34
N GLY A 109 16.96 9.85 -2.57
CA GLY A 109 17.06 11.28 -2.91
C GLY A 109 18.51 11.79 -3.01
N LYS A 110 19.47 11.18 -2.30
CA LYS A 110 20.88 11.55 -2.44
C LYS A 110 21.42 11.18 -3.82
N ASP A 111 20.94 10.09 -4.39
CA ASP A 111 21.34 9.60 -5.70
C ASP A 111 20.80 10.52 -6.79
N LEU A 112 19.54 10.94 -6.68
CA LEU A 112 18.96 11.98 -7.56
C LEU A 112 19.77 13.27 -7.54
N ILE A 113 20.27 13.71 -6.38
CA ILE A 113 21.16 14.88 -6.30
C ILE A 113 22.48 14.63 -7.03
N ARG A 114 23.09 13.45 -6.87
CA ARG A 114 24.33 13.07 -7.59
C ARG A 114 24.13 13.01 -9.10
N MET A 115 22.94 12.64 -9.56
CA MET A 115 22.54 12.63 -10.97
C MET A 115 22.25 14.04 -11.53
N GLY A 116 22.23 15.08 -10.69
CA GLY A 116 22.03 16.48 -11.11
C GLY A 116 20.63 17.06 -10.88
N TYR A 117 19.70 16.29 -10.30
CA TYR A 117 18.36 16.79 -9.97
C TYR A 117 18.39 17.73 -8.75
N LYS A 118 17.53 18.75 -8.79
CA LYS A 118 17.37 19.70 -7.67
C LYS A 118 16.30 19.21 -6.70
N PRO A 119 16.58 19.20 -5.38
CA PRO A 119 15.59 18.80 -4.37
C PRO A 119 14.27 19.57 -4.50
N GLY A 120 13.16 18.85 -4.42
CA GLY A 120 11.82 19.42 -4.49
C GLY A 120 10.71 18.37 -4.48
N PRO A 121 9.43 18.76 -4.59
CA PRO A 121 8.29 17.84 -4.57
C PRO A 121 8.38 16.69 -5.58
N VAL A 122 9.02 16.96 -6.74
CA VAL A 122 9.25 15.97 -7.81
C VAL A 122 10.06 14.76 -7.35
N PHE A 123 10.89 14.87 -6.31
CA PHE A 123 11.65 13.72 -5.79
C PHE A 123 10.73 12.61 -5.30
N LYS A 124 9.61 12.97 -4.66
CA LYS A 124 8.65 11.96 -4.21
C LYS A 124 8.04 11.23 -5.40
N GLU A 125 7.75 11.95 -6.48
CA GLU A 125 7.21 11.37 -7.70
C GLU A 125 8.21 10.41 -8.34
N ILE A 126 9.46 10.86 -8.54
CA ILE A 126 10.53 10.04 -9.13
C ILE A 126 10.79 8.79 -8.30
N LEU A 127 10.97 8.92 -6.98
CA LEU A 127 11.23 7.78 -6.10
C LEU A 127 10.04 6.82 -6.02
N SER A 128 8.80 7.33 -6.09
CA SER A 128 7.60 6.48 -6.13
C SER A 128 7.53 5.70 -7.46
N PHE A 129 7.89 6.35 -8.57
CA PHE A 129 7.95 5.70 -9.88
C PHE A 129 9.01 4.60 -9.93
N VAL A 130 10.20 4.85 -9.39
CA VAL A 130 11.25 3.83 -9.29
C VAL A 130 10.82 2.68 -8.38
N GLU A 131 10.21 2.97 -7.22
CA GLU A 131 9.70 1.94 -6.33
C GLU A 131 8.64 1.07 -7.04
N GLU A 132 7.76 1.66 -7.85
CA GLU A 132 6.79 0.90 -8.63
C GLU A 132 7.47 -0.05 -9.61
N ALA A 133 8.39 0.44 -10.43
CA ALA A 133 9.14 -0.39 -11.37
C ALA A 133 9.92 -1.51 -10.67
N GLN A 134 10.52 -1.22 -9.50
CA GLN A 134 11.20 -2.21 -8.68
C GLN A 134 10.24 -3.29 -8.17
N LEU A 135 9.06 -2.91 -7.67
CA LEU A 135 8.08 -3.86 -7.15
C LEU A 135 7.41 -4.71 -8.25
N GLU A 136 7.29 -4.17 -9.46
CA GLU A 136 6.89 -4.90 -10.67
C GLU A 136 8.00 -5.87 -11.17
N GLY A 137 9.26 -5.63 -10.77
CA GLY A 137 10.42 -6.42 -11.21
C GLY A 137 10.98 -5.98 -12.58
N GLU A 138 10.63 -4.78 -13.02
CA GLU A 138 11.11 -4.16 -14.26
C GLU A 138 12.58 -3.72 -14.16
N ILE A 139 13.02 -3.40 -12.94
CA ILE A 139 14.39 -3.02 -12.60
C ILE A 139 14.86 -3.81 -11.38
N LYS A 140 16.17 -4.09 -11.33
CA LYS A 140 16.78 -4.99 -10.35
C LYS A 140 18.00 -4.40 -9.67
N ASP A 141 18.60 -3.37 -10.24
CA ASP A 141 19.81 -2.74 -9.70
C ASP A 141 19.79 -1.21 -9.81
N PRO A 142 20.67 -0.51 -9.08
CA PRO A 142 20.73 0.95 -9.12
C PRO A 142 21.01 1.54 -10.51
N GLY A 143 21.77 0.87 -11.38
CA GLY A 143 22.08 1.37 -12.71
C GLY A 143 20.87 1.36 -13.64
N GLU A 144 20.06 0.30 -13.57
CA GLU A 144 18.75 0.24 -14.24
C GLU A 144 17.80 1.32 -13.72
N ALA A 145 17.77 1.54 -12.40
CA ALA A 145 16.97 2.59 -11.78
C ALA A 145 17.38 4.00 -12.23
N GLU A 146 18.68 4.30 -12.26
CA GLU A 146 19.20 5.59 -12.74
C GLU A 146 18.84 5.83 -14.21
N SER A 147 19.01 4.81 -15.06
CA SER A 147 18.64 4.88 -16.49
C SER A 147 17.15 5.14 -16.69
N LEU A 148 16.31 4.42 -15.94
CA LEU A 148 14.85 4.59 -15.96
C LEU A 148 14.43 6.02 -15.57
N VAL A 149 15.12 6.61 -14.58
CA VAL A 149 14.88 7.99 -14.16
C VAL A 149 15.28 8.97 -15.26
N THR A 150 16.46 8.82 -15.86
CA THR A 150 16.92 9.75 -16.90
C THR A 150 16.06 9.70 -18.16
N ASP A 151 15.51 8.53 -18.50
CA ASP A 151 14.64 8.35 -19.66
C ASP A 151 13.28 9.03 -19.47
N LYS A 152 12.69 8.93 -18.27
CA LYS A 152 11.36 9.47 -17.98
C LYS A 152 11.38 10.92 -17.51
N TYR A 153 12.43 11.34 -16.83
CA TYR A 153 12.57 12.67 -16.22
C TYR A 153 13.85 13.36 -16.70
N PRO A 154 14.01 13.66 -18.00
CA PRO A 154 15.22 14.31 -18.50
C PRO A 154 15.44 15.69 -17.84
N LEU A 155 16.71 16.03 -17.59
CA LEU A 155 17.15 17.33 -17.08
C LEU A 155 17.16 18.43 -18.16
#